data_AF-A0A501PKW3-F1
#
_entry.id   AF-A0A501PKW3-F1
#
_cell.length_a   1.000
_cell.length_b   1.000
_cell.length_c   1.000
_cell.angle_alpha   90.00
_cell.angle_beta   90.00
_cell.angle_gamma   90.00
#
_symmetry.space_group_name_H-M   'P 1'
#
loop_
_entity.id
_entity.type
_entity.pdbx_description
1 polymer ?
#
loop_
_entity_poly.entity_id
_entity_poly.type
_entity_poly.pdbx_seq_one_letter_code
_entity_poly.pdbx_strand_id
1 'polypeptide(L)'
;MVSVRKEAIVTIEGTLGVKDSKDIGQRLYEALDKHECVTIDVHEQAECSIGIVQIIISAQRTARHLGRELRLADTPSPAFKTILIRAGLLSPDGGARTEEEQFWVSSAAELDRELDGVTS
;
A
#
# COMPACT_ATOMS: atom_id res chain seq x y z
N MET A 1 19.03 10.80 -20.41
CA MET A 1 18.53 9.41 -20.29
C MET A 1 17.54 9.40 -19.15
N VAL A 2 16.24 9.24 -19.45
CA VAL A 2 15.23 9.01 -18.42
C VAL A 2 15.43 7.57 -17.96
N SER A 3 15.95 7.35 -16.75
CA SER A 3 15.95 6.02 -16.16
C SER A 3 14.51 5.63 -15.90
N VAL A 4 14.02 4.63 -16.63
CA VAL A 4 12.72 4.00 -16.35
C VAL A 4 12.88 3.29 -15.01
N ARG A 5 12.24 3.80 -13.96
CA ARG A 5 12.17 3.11 -12.66
C ARG A 5 11.59 1.72 -12.88
N LYS A 6 12.14 0.70 -12.22
CA LYS A 6 11.52 -0.63 -12.25
C LYS A 6 10.34 -0.64 -11.30
N GLU A 7 9.14 -0.73 -11.86
CA GLU A 7 7.88 -0.67 -11.11
C GLU A 7 7.13 -2.01 -11.20
N ALA A 8 6.39 -2.35 -10.16
CA ALA A 8 5.49 -3.51 -10.14
C ALA A 8 4.17 -3.16 -9.46
N ILE A 9 3.11 -3.83 -9.89
CA ILE A 9 1.78 -3.73 -9.26
C ILE A 9 1.44 -5.08 -8.65
N VAL A 10 1.02 -5.07 -7.38
CA VAL A 10 0.51 -6.24 -6.67
C VAL A 10 -0.97 -6.01 -6.37
N THR A 11 -1.83 -6.69 -7.13
CA THR A 11 -3.29 -6.61 -6.95
C THR A 11 -3.77 -7.58 -5.86
N ILE A 12 -4.63 -7.05 -4.98
CA ILE A 12 -5.31 -7.68 -3.86
C ILE A 12 -6.81 -7.64 -4.19
N GLU A 13 -7.38 -8.78 -4.56
CA GLU A 13 -8.78 -8.91 -4.98
C GLU A 13 -9.48 -10.12 -4.33
N GLY A 14 -10.81 -10.04 -4.22
CA GLY A 14 -11.65 -11.09 -3.64
C GLY A 14 -11.70 -11.10 -2.10
N THR A 15 -12.23 -12.19 -1.53
CA THR A 15 -12.29 -12.40 -0.07
C THR A 15 -10.99 -13.01 0.42
N LEU A 16 -10.15 -12.21 1.09
CA LEU A 16 -8.79 -12.59 1.46
C LEU A 16 -8.65 -12.79 2.98
N GLY A 17 -8.52 -14.06 3.36
CA GLY A 17 -8.41 -14.51 4.73
C GLY A 17 -6.98 -14.86 5.14
N VAL A 18 -6.88 -15.53 6.29
CA VAL A 18 -5.60 -15.96 6.89
C VAL A 18 -4.83 -16.91 5.97
N LYS A 19 -5.52 -17.73 5.17
CA LYS A 19 -4.88 -18.66 4.23
C LYS A 19 -4.15 -17.94 3.08
N ASP A 20 -4.65 -16.78 2.67
CA ASP A 20 -4.15 -16.01 1.53
C ASP A 20 -3.02 -15.06 1.95
N SER A 21 -2.89 -14.84 3.25
CA SER A 21 -1.89 -13.97 3.88
C SER A 21 -0.45 -14.35 3.48
N LYS A 22 -0.11 -15.64 3.49
CA LYS A 22 1.25 -16.10 3.17
C LYS A 22 1.60 -15.83 1.71
N ASP A 23 0.67 -16.09 0.79
CA ASP A 23 0.86 -15.87 -0.65
C ASP A 23 1.07 -14.38 -0.95
N ILE A 24 0.20 -13.52 -0.42
CA ILE A 24 0.31 -12.06 -0.61
C ILE A 24 1.62 -11.53 -0.04
N GLY A 25 2.01 -11.99 1.16
CA GLY A 25 3.28 -11.60 1.76
C GLY A 25 4.47 -11.99 0.88
N GLN A 26 4.46 -13.20 0.31
CA GLN A 26 5.52 -13.64 -0.60
C GLN A 26 5.54 -12.80 -1.89
N ARG A 27 4.39 -12.53 -2.51
CA ARG A 27 4.28 -11.69 -3.71
C ARG A 27 4.82 -10.28 -3.48
N LEU A 28 4.49 -9.66 -2.34
CA LEU A 28 5.00 -8.34 -1.97
C LEU A 28 6.51 -8.35 -1.74
N TYR A 29 7.04 -9.37 -1.06
CA TYR A 29 8.48 -9.51 -0.84
C TYR A 29 9.24 -9.67 -2.16
N GLU A 30 8.78 -10.57 -3.04
CA GLU A 30 9.40 -10.77 -4.35
C GLU A 30 9.33 -9.53 -5.24
N ALA A 31 8.26 -8.75 -5.15
CA ALA A 31 8.15 -7.47 -5.85
C ALA A 31 9.17 -6.45 -5.30
N LEU A 32 9.28 -6.31 -3.98
CA LEU A 32 10.22 -5.37 -3.34
C LEU A 32 11.69 -5.74 -3.56
N ASP A 33 12.00 -7.02 -3.74
CA ASP A 33 13.35 -7.48 -4.07
C ASP A 33 13.76 -7.07 -5.50
N LYS A 34 12.81 -7.15 -6.45
CA LYS A 34 13.07 -6.97 -7.89
C LYS A 34 12.81 -5.55 -8.42
N HIS A 35 11.99 -4.77 -7.73
CA HIS A 35 11.49 -3.48 -8.19
C HIS A 35 11.83 -2.36 -7.20
N GLU A 36 12.01 -1.15 -7.73
CA GLU A 36 12.34 0.03 -6.95
C GLU A 36 11.09 0.69 -6.35
N CYS A 37 9.96 0.57 -7.07
CA CYS A 37 8.66 1.03 -6.66
C CYS A 37 7.64 -0.10 -6.81
N VAL A 38 6.86 -0.35 -5.77
CA VAL A 38 5.77 -1.33 -5.77
C VAL A 38 4.47 -0.64 -5.40
N THR A 39 3.46 -0.80 -6.25
CA THR A 39 2.12 -0.29 -6.02
C THR A 39 1.20 -1.43 -5.59
N ILE A 40 0.50 -1.26 -4.48
CA ILE A 40 -0.52 -2.19 -4.02
C ILE A 40 -1.87 -1.70 -4.51
N ASP A 41 -2.51 -2.50 -5.35
CA ASP A 41 -3.87 -2.24 -5.82
C ASP A 41 -4.85 -3.08 -4.98
N VAL A 42 -5.56 -2.43 -4.05
CA VAL A 42 -6.60 -3.08 -3.25
C VAL A 42 -7.93 -2.82 -3.93
N HIS A 43 -8.46 -3.84 -4.61
CA HIS A 43 -9.69 -3.73 -5.36
C HIS A 43 -10.85 -3.32 -4.44
N GLU A 44 -11.80 -2.50 -4.93
CA GLU A 44 -12.87 -1.91 -4.11
C GLU A 44 -13.71 -2.96 -3.37
N GLN A 45 -13.92 -4.11 -4.01
CA GLN A 45 -14.69 -5.24 -3.50
C GLN A 45 -13.87 -6.22 -2.65
N ALA A 46 -12.58 -5.96 -2.41
CA ALA A 46 -11.75 -6.84 -1.62
C ALA A 46 -12.16 -6.80 -0.14
N GLU A 47 -12.46 -7.97 0.42
CA GLU A 47 -12.66 -8.13 1.85
C GLU A 47 -11.35 -8.58 2.49
N CYS A 48 -10.63 -7.63 3.09
CA CYS A 48 -9.35 -7.89 3.72
C CYS A 48 -9.54 -8.20 5.21
N SER A 49 -8.93 -9.30 5.68
CA SER A 49 -8.75 -9.52 7.11
C SER A 49 -7.68 -8.61 7.71
N ILE A 50 -7.67 -8.45 9.03
CA ILE A 50 -6.60 -7.74 9.75
C ILE A 50 -5.20 -8.33 9.47
N GLY A 51 -5.12 -9.63 9.13
CA GLY A 51 -3.87 -10.28 8.74
C GLY A 51 -3.27 -9.68 7.46
N ILE A 52 -4.11 -9.38 6.47
CA ILE A 52 -3.66 -8.72 5.23
C ILE A 52 -3.13 -7.31 5.52
N VAL A 53 -3.79 -6.56 6.41
CA VAL A 53 -3.31 -5.25 6.84
C VAL A 53 -1.92 -5.35 7.49
N GLN A 54 -1.71 -6.33 8.37
CA GLN A 54 -0.40 -6.55 9.01
C GLN A 54 0.69 -6.94 8.02
N ILE A 55 0.35 -7.65 6.95
CA ILE A 55 1.27 -7.96 5.85
C ILE A 55 1.67 -6.69 5.10
N ILE A 56 0.71 -5.82 4.79
CA ILE A 56 1.00 -4.55 4.12
C ILE A 56 1.89 -3.66 4.99
N ILE A 57 1.66 -3.58 6.31
CA ILE A 57 2.54 -2.88 7.25
C ILE A 57 3.95 -3.49 7.24
N SER A 58 4.05 -4.81 7.24
CA SER A 58 5.34 -5.52 7.19
C SER A 58 6.07 -5.26 5.87
N ALA A 59 5.34 -5.20 4.76
CA ALA A 59 5.87 -4.83 3.44
C ALA A 59 6.34 -3.37 3.42
N GLN A 60 5.59 -2.45 4.01
CA GLN A 60 5.98 -1.03 4.12
C GLN A 60 7.30 -0.87 4.89
N ARG A 61 7.45 -1.59 6.02
CA ARG A 61 8.70 -1.59 6.80
C ARG A 61 9.85 -2.21 6.03
N THR A 62 9.60 -3.31 5.34
CA THR A 62 10.59 -3.96 4.46
C THR A 62 11.04 -3.02 3.34
N ALA A 63 10.10 -2.36 2.67
CA ALA A 63 10.39 -1.39 1.62
C ALA A 63 11.30 -0.26 2.14
N ARG A 64 10.93 0.35 3.29
CA ARG A 64 11.76 1.37 3.96
C ARG A 64 13.16 0.87 4.28
N HIS A 65 13.28 -0.35 4.82
CA HIS A 65 14.57 -0.95 5.16
C HIS A 65 15.45 -1.18 3.91
N LEU A 66 14.84 -1.57 2.80
CA LEU A 66 15.52 -1.80 1.53
C LEU A 66 15.75 -0.52 0.69
N GLY A 67 15.30 0.66 1.16
CA GLY A 67 15.33 1.90 0.39
C GLY A 67 14.44 1.85 -0.86
N ARG A 68 13.36 1.05 -0.81
CA ARG A 68 12.37 0.87 -1.87
C ARG A 68 11.11 1.66 -1.55
N GLU A 69 10.38 1.96 -2.59
CA GLU A 69 9.11 2.67 -2.51
C GLU A 69 7.94 1.68 -2.53
N LEU A 70 7.00 1.86 -1.61
CA LEU A 70 5.74 1.12 -1.56
C LEU A 70 4.59 2.12 -1.46
N ARG A 71 3.60 2.02 -2.34
CA ARG A 71 2.45 2.93 -2.41
C ARG A 71 1.14 2.17 -2.58
N LEU A 72 0.01 2.82 -2.31
CA LEU A 72 -1.32 2.33 -2.68
C LEU A 72 -1.71 2.88 -4.06
N ALA A 73 -2.33 2.06 -4.91
CA ALA A 73 -2.81 2.50 -6.23
C ALA A 73 -3.83 3.63 -6.09
N ASP A 74 -4.80 3.41 -5.21
CA ASP A 74 -5.91 4.30 -4.93
C ASP A 74 -6.12 4.46 -3.41
N THR A 75 -6.90 5.47 -3.04
CA THR A 75 -7.32 5.59 -1.65
C THR A 75 -8.15 4.35 -1.24
N PRO A 76 -7.93 3.79 -0.04
CA PRO A 76 -8.67 2.66 0.47
C PRO A 76 -10.19 2.77 0.31
N SER A 77 -10.83 1.66 -0.07
CA SER A 77 -12.29 1.56 -0.09
C SER A 77 -12.88 1.83 1.31
N PRO A 78 -14.16 2.23 1.42
CA PRO A 78 -14.79 2.48 2.74
C PRO A 78 -14.74 1.28 3.69
N ALA A 79 -14.86 0.06 3.15
CA ALA A 79 -14.72 -1.17 3.92
C ALA A 79 -13.29 -1.34 4.45
N PHE A 80 -12.28 -1.10 3.62
CA PHE A 80 -10.89 -1.17 4.02
C PHE A 80 -10.52 -0.08 5.03
N LYS A 81 -10.98 1.17 4.83
CA LYS A 81 -10.86 2.27 5.81
C LYS A 81 -11.45 1.90 7.17
N THR A 82 -12.62 1.26 7.20
CA THR A 82 -13.25 0.83 8.46
C THR A 82 -12.36 -0.14 9.24
N ILE A 83 -11.68 -1.06 8.54
CA ILE A 83 -10.72 -1.99 9.16
C ILE A 83 -9.52 -1.22 9.72
N LEU A 84 -8.96 -0.29 8.94
CA LEU A 84 -7.83 0.54 9.37
C LEU A 84 -8.15 1.37 10.63
N ILE A 85 -9.34 1.98 10.69
CA ILE A 85 -9.82 2.73 11.86
C ILE A 85 -9.96 1.80 13.07
N ARG A 86 -10.61 0.65 12.91
CA ARG A 86 -10.78 -0.35 13.99
C ARG A 86 -9.47 -0.92 14.49
N ALA A 87 -8.48 -1.04 13.60
CA ALA A 87 -7.12 -1.46 13.92
C ALA A 87 -6.28 -0.36 14.58
N GLY A 88 -6.80 0.87 14.67
CA GLY A 88 -6.10 2.02 15.20
C GLY A 88 -5.02 2.58 14.28
N LEU A 89 -5.06 2.27 12.98
CA LEU A 89 -4.12 2.72 11.95
C LEU A 89 -4.54 4.04 11.27
N LEU A 90 -5.74 4.51 11.57
CA LEU A 90 -6.25 5.82 11.18
C LEU A 90 -7.01 6.43 12.37
N SER A 91 -7.20 7.74 12.36
CA SER A 91 -8.09 8.42 13.30
C SER A 91 -9.57 8.03 13.06
N PRO A 92 -10.47 8.28 14.03
CA PRO A 92 -11.89 7.92 13.90
C PRO A 92 -12.62 8.57 12.70
N ASP A 93 -12.11 9.69 12.20
CA ASP A 93 -12.58 10.39 10.99
C ASP A 93 -11.89 9.89 9.69
N GLY A 94 -11.02 8.88 9.79
CA GLY A 94 -10.31 8.28 8.66
C GLY A 94 -9.06 9.02 8.21
N GLY A 95 -8.61 10.01 8.97
CA GLY A 95 -7.38 10.76 8.72
C GLY A 95 -6.11 10.03 9.17
N ALA A 96 -4.99 10.42 8.58
CA ALA A 96 -3.66 10.03 9.07
C ALA A 96 -3.20 11.01 10.15
N ARG A 97 -2.65 10.48 11.25
CA ARG A 97 -2.09 11.23 12.38
C ARG A 97 -0.57 11.22 12.41
N THR A 98 0.06 10.29 11.68
CA THR A 98 1.51 10.12 11.61
C THR A 98 1.95 9.94 10.16
N GLU A 99 3.24 10.14 9.87
CA GLU A 99 3.82 9.87 8.54
C GLU A 99 3.66 8.39 8.11
N GLU A 100 3.62 7.45 9.06
CA GLU A 100 3.36 6.04 8.72
C GLU A 100 1.90 5.83 8.30
N GLU A 101 0.97 6.57 8.91
CA GLU A 101 -0.45 6.52 8.54
C GLU A 101 -0.74 7.22 7.21
N GLN A 102 0.10 8.18 6.79
CA GLN A 102 -0.07 8.88 5.51
C GLN A 102 -0.09 7.94 4.31
N PHE A 103 0.62 6.82 4.42
CA PHE A 103 0.59 5.73 3.43
C PHE A 103 -0.83 5.24 3.13
N TRP A 104 -1.73 5.23 4.11
CA TRP A 104 -3.10 4.74 3.94
C TRP A 104 -4.06 5.75 3.31
N VAL A 105 -3.71 7.03 3.31
CA VAL A 105 -4.61 8.08 2.79
C VAL A 105 -4.12 8.68 1.48
N SER A 106 -2.86 8.42 1.12
CA SER A 106 -2.25 8.87 -0.14
C SER A 106 -2.40 7.81 -1.24
N SER A 107 -2.72 8.22 -2.46
CA SER A 107 -2.70 7.34 -3.64
C SER A 107 -1.47 7.59 -4.51
N ALA A 108 -1.06 6.59 -5.29
CA ALA A 108 0.05 6.72 -6.23
C ALA A 108 -0.18 7.87 -7.22
N ALA A 109 -1.42 8.02 -7.72
CA ALA A 109 -1.81 9.09 -8.61
C ALA A 109 -1.68 10.50 -7.98
N GLU A 110 -1.87 10.63 -6.67
CA GLU A 110 -1.69 11.90 -5.96
C GLU A 110 -0.19 12.20 -5.77
N LEU A 111 0.59 11.20 -5.38
CA LEU A 111 2.05 11.32 -5.21
C LEU A 111 2.77 11.64 -6.52
N ASP A 112 2.36 11.06 -7.63
CA ASP A 112 2.96 11.34 -8.94
C ASP A 112 2.66 12.76 -9.42
N ARG A 113 1.45 13.28 -9.17
CA ARG A 113 1.09 14.67 -9.49
C ARG A 113 1.86 15.69 -8.67
N GLU A 114 2.13 15.40 -7.40
CA GLU A 114 2.93 16.27 -6.54
C GLU A 114 4.39 16.35 -7.01
N LEU A 115 4.93 15.25 -7.53
CA LEU A 115 6.28 15.21 -8.10
C LEU A 115 6.38 15.98 -9.44
N ASP A 116 5.36 15.90 -10.29
CA ASP A 116 5.32 16.66 -11.56
C ASP A 116 5.08 18.17 -11.35
N GLY A 117 4.39 18.56 -10.26
CA GLY A 117 4.01 19.95 -9.97
C GLY A 117 5.07 20.83 -9.33
N VAL A 118 6.21 20.29 -8.88
CA VAL A 118 7.28 21.03 -8.17
C VAL A 118 8.33 21.63 -9.12
N THR A 119 8.14 21.50 -10.44
CA THR A 119 8.98 22.15 -11.45
C THR A 119 8.23 23.29 -12.15
N SER A 120 8.08 24.44 -11.48
CA SER A 120 7.78 25.73 -12.12
C SER A 120 8.30 26.90 -11.28
#